data_AF-A0ABD5V787-F1
#
_entry.id   AF-A0ABD5V787-F1
#
_cell.length_a   1.000
_cell.length_b   1.000
_cell.length_c   1.000
_cell.angle_alpha   90.00
_cell.angle_beta   90.00
_cell.angle_gamma   90.00
#
_symmetry.space_group_name_H-M   'P 1'
#
loop_
_entity.id
_entity.type
_entity.pdbx_description
1 polymer ?
#
loop_
_entity_poly.entity_id
_entity_poly.type
_entity_poly.pdbx_seq_one_letter_code
_entity_poly.pdbx_strand_id
1 'polypeptide(L)' 'METPRELRSVDQQDVLVDRVEYDDGTVIAVDFGGADEMAIDIVGDTAIVVADDHQVEFELPEGADEVSTNNGTLTIEG' A
#
# COMPACT_ATOMS: atom_id res chain seq x y z
N MET A 1 -6.64 6.78 22.89
CA MET A 1 -6.14 6.02 21.73
C MET A 1 -4.68 6.37 21.62
N GLU A 2 -3.81 5.47 22.06
CA GLU A 2 -2.36 5.62 21.92
C GLU A 2 -2.02 5.02 20.55
N THR A 3 -1.52 5.82 19.62
CA THR A 3 -1.05 5.33 18.31
C THR A 3 0.43 4.94 18.45
N PRO A 4 0.82 3.65 18.35
CA PRO A 4 2.22 3.27 18.15
C PRO A 4 2.64 3.66 16.71
N ARG A 5 3.72 4.43 16.45
CA ARG A 5 5.14 4.04 16.17
C ARG A 5 5.23 2.96 15.06
N GLU A 6 5.87 3.09 13.91
CA GLU A 6 6.97 3.92 13.37
C GLU A 6 6.73 4.15 11.86
N LEU A 7 6.98 5.36 11.35
CA LEU A 7 6.86 5.68 9.93
C LEU A 7 8.13 5.29 9.20
N ARG A 8 8.06 4.35 8.26
CA ARG A 8 9.16 4.03 7.34
C ARG A 8 8.77 4.37 5.91
N SER A 9 8.86 5.65 5.57
CA SER A 9 8.73 6.14 4.19
C SER A 9 9.88 5.60 3.36
N VAL A 10 9.57 4.79 2.35
CA VAL A 10 10.53 4.42 1.30
C VAL A 10 10.29 5.35 0.12
N ASP A 11 11.05 6.45 0.06
CA ASP A 11 11.08 7.35 -1.11
C ASP A 11 11.79 6.66 -2.28
N GLN A 12 11.07 5.79 -2.98
CA GLN A 12 11.52 5.19 -4.22
C GLN A 12 10.75 5.82 -5.37
N GLN A 13 11.19 7.03 -5.75
CA GLN A 13 10.83 7.71 -7.00
C GLN A 13 9.32 8.00 -7.14
N ASP A 14 8.87 9.14 -6.58
CA ASP A 14 7.51 9.70 -6.70
C ASP A 14 6.34 8.86 -6.15
N VAL A 15 6.60 7.69 -5.59
CA VAL A 15 5.60 6.87 -4.90
C VAL A 15 5.84 6.88 -3.39
N LEU A 16 4.83 7.26 -2.61
CA LEU A 16 4.85 7.25 -1.15
C LEU A 16 4.18 5.99 -0.64
N VAL A 17 4.97 5.08 -0.07
CA VAL A 17 4.46 3.89 0.62
C VAL A 17 4.43 4.17 2.11
N ASP A 18 3.25 4.08 2.71
CA ASP A 18 2.99 4.19 4.15
C ASP A 18 2.42 2.87 4.68
N ARG A 19 2.97 2.38 5.79
CA ARG A 19 2.49 1.16 6.46
C ARG A 19 2.19 1.50 7.91
N VAL A 20 0.99 1.16 8.36
CA VAL A 20 0.54 1.38 9.73
C VAL A 20 0.05 0.05 10.30
N GLU A 21 0.64 -0.34 11.43
CA GLU A 21 0.26 -1.54 12.16
C GLU A 21 -0.66 -1.13 13.32
N TYR A 22 -1.87 -1.68 13.34
CA TYR A 22 -2.84 -1.50 14.41
C TYR A 22 -2.95 -2.78 15.24
N ASP A 23 -3.53 -2.69 16.44
CA ASP A 23 -3.77 -3.85 17.32
C ASP A 23 -4.73 -4.89 16.70
N ASP A 24 -5.58 -4.46 15.76
CA ASP A 24 -6.63 -5.28 15.12
C ASP A 24 -6.30 -5.64 13.66
N GLY A 25 -5.13 -5.24 13.14
CA GLY A 25 -4.79 -5.47 11.74
C GLY A 25 -3.65 -4.59 11.20
N THR A 26 -3.20 -4.86 9.98
CA THR A 26 -2.18 -4.07 9.28
C THR A 26 -2.80 -3.35 8.09
N VAL A 27 -2.53 -2.04 7.98
CA VAL A 27 -2.93 -1.23 6.84
C VAL A 27 -1.71 -0.81 6.04
N ILE A 28 -1.71 -1.07 4.74
CA ILE A 28 -0.72 -0.54 3.80
C ILE A 28 -1.41 0.48 2.91
N ALA A 29 -0.93 1.72 2.93
CA ALA A 29 -1.36 2.81 2.07
C ALA A 29 -0.25 3.17 1.07
N VAL A 30 -0.55 3.13 -0.22
CA VAL A 30 0.41 3.52 -1.27
C VAL A 30 -0.15 4.67 -2.08
N ASP A 31 0.48 5.83 -2.02
CA ASP A 31 0.11 7.01 -2.79
C ASP A 31 1.00 7.17 -4.02
N PHE A 32 0.36 7.14 -5.19
CA PHE A 32 1.00 7.31 -6.50
C PHE A 32 0.83 8.74 -7.05
N GLY A 33 0.55 9.74 -6.20
CA GLY A 33 0.51 11.14 -6.62
C GLY A 33 -0.63 11.48 -7.60
N GLY A 34 -1.77 10.78 -7.52
CA GLY A 34 -2.96 11.09 -8.33
C GLY A 34 -3.04 10.38 -9.68
N ALA A 35 -2.43 9.20 -9.81
CA ALA A 35 -2.55 8.34 -10.98
C ALA A 35 -4.02 8.14 -11.43
N ASP A 36 -4.28 8.34 -12.73
CA ASP A 36 -5.62 8.19 -13.33
C ASP A 36 -6.04 6.72 -13.45
N GLU A 37 -5.09 5.82 -13.72
CA GLU A 37 -5.33 4.39 -13.88
C GLU A 37 -4.28 3.57 -13.12
N MET A 38 -4.75 2.64 -12.29
CA MET A 38 -3.92 1.77 -11.48
C MET A 38 -4.30 0.31 -11.73
N ALA A 39 -3.30 -0.55 -11.85
CA ALA A 39 -3.45 -1.99 -11.96
C ALA A 39 -2.75 -2.66 -10.76
N ILE A 40 -3.45 -3.63 -10.16
CA ILE A 40 -2.95 -4.39 -9.01
C ILE A 40 -2.99 -5.86 -9.40
N ASP A 41 -1.87 -6.56 -9.19
CA ASP A 41 -1.74 -8.00 -9.34
C ASP A 41 -1.16 -8.59 -8.06
N ILE A 42 -1.71 -9.73 -7.62
CA ILE A 42 -1.26 -10.40 -6.41
C ILE A 42 -0.70 -11.77 -6.79
N VAL A 43 0.57 -11.98 -6.49
CA VAL A 43 1.28 -13.24 -6.77
C VAL A 43 1.75 -13.82 -5.44
N GLY A 44 1.01 -14.81 -4.93
CA GLY A 44 1.25 -15.35 -3.59
C GLY A 44 0.99 -14.29 -2.54
N ASP A 45 2.02 -13.96 -1.76
CA ASP A 45 1.97 -12.97 -0.66
C ASP A 45 2.53 -11.60 -1.10
N THR A 46 2.76 -11.39 -2.39
CA THR A 46 3.31 -10.15 -2.94
C THR A 46 2.27 -9.42 -3.78
N ALA A 47 2.06 -8.14 -3.47
CA ALA A 47 1.28 -7.23 -4.30
C ALA A 47 2.20 -6.45 -5.23
N ILE A 48 1.82 -6.40 -6.50
CA ILE A 48 2.48 -5.66 -7.56
C ILE A 48 1.49 -4.59 -8.01
N VAL A 49 1.89 -3.33 -7.90
CA VAL A 49 1.05 -2.20 -8.25
C VAL A 49 1.73 -1.40 -9.34
N VAL A 50 0.99 -1.13 -10.40
CA VAL A 50 1.44 -0.35 -11.55
C VAL A 50 0.51 0.84 -11.71
N ALA A 51 1.08 2.03 -11.73
CA ALA A 51 0.39 3.30 -11.87
C ALA A 51 1.20 4.20 -12.79
N ASP A 52 0.62 4.61 -13.92
CA ASP A 52 1.33 5.37 -14.96
C ASP A 52 2.69 4.73 -15.34
N ASP A 53 3.81 5.43 -15.12
CA ASP A 53 5.17 4.97 -15.38
C ASP A 53 5.85 4.36 -14.13
N HIS A 54 5.11 4.21 -13.03
CA HIS A 54 5.61 3.71 -11.74
C HIS A 54 5.15 2.28 -11.48
N GLN A 55 6.06 1.47 -10.96
CA GLN A 55 5.77 0.13 -10.43
C GLN A 55 6.38 0.00 -9.05
N VAL A 56 5.60 -0.52 -8.12
CA VAL A 56 6.07 -0.89 -6.79
C VAL A 56 5.61 -2.30 -6.46
N GLU A 57 6.46 -3.02 -5.75
CA GLU A 57 6.19 -4.35 -5.24
C GLU A 57 6.39 -4.34 -3.72
N PHE A 58 5.48 -4.98 -3.00
CA PHE A 58 5.58 -5.11 -1.55
C PHE A 58 4.86 -6.37 -1.04
N GLU A 59 5.31 -6.85 0.10
CA GLU A 59 4.70 -8.00 0.78
C GLU A 59 3.38 -7.59 1.44
N LEU A 60 2.35 -8.39 1.23
CA LEU A 60 1.05 -8.26 1.86
C LEU A 60 1.14 -8.72 3.33
N PRO A 61 0.41 -8.06 4.25
CA PRO A 61 0.30 -8.56 5.60
C PRO A 61 -0.43 -9.91 5.63
N GLU A 62 -0.08 -10.75 6.60
CA GLU A 62 -0.78 -12.02 6.83
C GLU A 62 -2.26 -11.73 7.11
N GLY A 63 -3.17 -12.26 6.29
CA GLY A 63 -4.61 -12.01 6.44
C GLY A 63 -5.17 -10.85 5.61
N ALA A 64 -4.40 -10.28 4.67
CA ALA A 64 -4.92 -9.26 3.75
C ALA A 64 -6.11 -9.81 2.94
N ASP A 65 -7.32 -9.33 3.27
CA ASP A 65 -8.57 -9.76 2.63
C ASP A 65 -9.22 -8.63 1.82
N GLU A 66 -8.88 -7.37 2.12
CA GLU A 66 -9.49 -6.20 1.48
C GLU A 66 -8.44 -5.31 0.81
N VAL A 67 -8.70 -4.98 -0.45
CA VAL A 67 -7.87 -4.07 -1.26
C VAL A 67 -8.79 -3.04 -1.89
N SER A 68 -8.55 -1.77 -1.58
CA SER A 68 -9.35 -0.64 -2.05
C SER A 68 -8.47 0.43 -2.67
N THR A 69 -8.95 1.05 -3.75
CA THR A 69 -8.22 2.14 -4.43
C THR A 69 -9.06 3.41 -4.40
N ASN A 70 -8.47 4.52 -3.96
CA ASN A 70 -9.12 5.82 -3.87
C ASN A 70 -8.17 6.93 -4.36
N ASN A 71 -8.49 7.55 -5.49
CA ASN A 71 -7.84 8.78 -5.96
C ASN A 71 -6.29 8.73 -6.03
N GLY A 72 -5.71 7.64 -6.51
CA GLY A 72 -4.25 7.47 -6.54
C GLY A 72 -3.67 6.81 -5.29
N THR A 73 -4.49 6.56 -4.26
CA THR A 73 -4.10 5.84 -3.05
C THR A 73 -4.64 4.41 -3.07
N LEU A 74 -3.76 3.43 -2.86
CA LEU A 74 -4.11 2.04 -2.62
C LEU A 74 -4.11 1.78 -1.11
N THR A 75 -5.19 1.22 -0.57
CA THR A 75 -5.29 0.78 0.83
C THR A 75 -5.50 -0.73 0.86
N ILE A 76 -4.70 -1.42 1.67
CA ILE A 76 -4.80 -2.86 1.91
C ILE A 76 -4.99 -3.09 3.39
N GLU A 77 -5.99 -3.89 3.76
CA GLU A 77 -6.36 -4.19 5.15
C GLU A 77 -6.35 -5.70 5.37
N GLY A 78 -5.78 -6.13 6.50
CA GLY A 78 -5.73 -7.51 6.97
C GLY A 78 -5.60 -7.60 8.48
#